data_AF-A0A0F2L3S3-F1
#
_entry.id   AF-A0A0F2L3S3-F1
#
_cell.length_a   1.000
_cell.length_b   1.000
_cell.length_c   1.000
_cell.angle_alpha   90.00
_cell.angle_beta   90.00
_cell.angle_gamma   90.00
#
_symmetry.space_group_name_H-M   'P 1'
#
loop_
_entity.id
_entity.type
_entity.pdbx_description
1 polymer ?
#
loop_
_entity_poly.entity_id
_entity_poly.type
_entity_poly.pdbx_seq_one_letter_code
_entity_poly.pdbx_strand_id
1 'polypeptide(L)'
;MSLSRGKIIYISGPVVKAELPGALLYELVFVGELGLFGEVVRIQGDTAFIQVYEDTTGIRPGEPVIRTGEPLSAYLGPGIINMVYDGVQRPLKNIFELTGRPFVARGINYDKAPP
;
A
#
# COMPACT_ATOMS: atom_id res chain seq x y z
N MET A 1 -4.49 4.95 16.74
CA MET A 1 -4.09 3.54 16.90
C MET A 1 -2.59 3.43 16.67
N SER A 2 -1.88 2.58 17.41
CA SER A 2 -0.43 2.39 17.24
C SER A 2 -0.14 1.69 15.92
N LEU A 3 0.59 2.35 15.01
CA LEU A 3 1.09 1.73 13.77
C LEU A 3 2.09 0.63 14.16
N SER A 4 1.66 -0.62 14.10
CA SER A 4 2.56 -1.75 14.33
C SER A 4 3.41 -2.01 13.08
N ARG A 5 4.73 -2.18 13.28
CA ARG A 5 5.72 -2.28 12.19
C ARG A 5 6.27 -3.70 12.13
N GLY A 6 6.17 -4.30 10.95
CA GLY A 6 6.81 -5.55 10.58
C GLY A 6 7.97 -5.37 9.62
N LYS A 7 8.48 -6.48 9.08
CA LYS A 7 9.61 -6.50 8.12
C LYS A 7 9.41 -7.52 7.01
N ILE A 8 9.85 -7.17 5.80
CA ILE A 8 9.85 -8.07 4.65
C ILE A 8 10.82 -9.23 4.90
N ILE A 9 10.34 -10.47 4.73
CA ILE A 9 11.14 -11.70 4.79
C ILE A 9 11.52 -12.14 3.37
N TYR A 10 10.56 -12.14 2.46
CA TYR A 10 10.71 -12.72 1.13
C TYR A 10 9.77 -12.04 0.12
N ILE A 11 10.19 -11.99 -1.15
CA ILE A 11 9.47 -11.34 -2.25
C ILE A 11 9.39 -12.33 -3.43
N SER A 12 8.20 -12.53 -3.98
CA SER A 12 7.93 -13.37 -5.15
C SER A 12 6.96 -12.67 -6.11
N GLY A 13 7.52 -11.98 -7.10
CA GLY A 13 6.72 -11.12 -7.98
C GLY A 13 5.91 -10.12 -7.15
N PRO A 14 4.57 -10.09 -7.27
CA PRO A 14 3.74 -9.15 -6.52
C PRO A 14 3.38 -9.63 -5.09
N VAL A 15 3.79 -10.84 -4.70
CA VAL A 15 3.51 -11.39 -3.36
C VAL A 15 4.70 -11.20 -2.45
N VAL A 16 4.48 -10.59 -1.29
CA VAL A 16 5.48 -10.33 -0.26
C VAL A 16 5.14 -11.11 1.00
N LYS A 17 6.11 -11.83 1.57
CA LYS A 17 6.00 -12.43 2.91
C LYS A 17 6.69 -11.52 3.91
N ALA A 18 6.03 -11.20 5.02
CA ALA A 18 6.56 -10.36 6.08
C ALA A 18 6.35 -10.96 7.47
N GLU A 19 7.26 -10.67 8.40
CA GLU A 19 7.01 -10.81 9.83
C GLU A 19 6.10 -9.66 10.24
N LEU A 20 4.86 -9.97 10.62
CA LEU A 20 3.81 -8.99 10.80
C LEU A 20 2.80 -9.45 11.87
N PRO A 21 3.22 -9.52 13.14
CA PRO A 21 2.38 -10.02 14.22
C PRO A 21 1.10 -9.19 14.39
N GLY A 22 0.01 -9.90 14.64
CA GLY A 22 -1.33 -9.34 14.84
C GLY A 22 -2.00 -8.80 13.58
N ALA A 23 -1.43 -9.00 12.39
CA ALA A 23 -2.06 -8.62 11.12
C ALA A 23 -3.46 -9.22 10.98
N LEU A 24 -4.37 -8.47 10.36
CA LEU A 24 -5.73 -8.92 10.05
C LEU A 24 -5.82 -9.35 8.58
N LEU A 25 -6.70 -10.30 8.27
CA LEU A 25 -6.98 -10.67 6.89
C LEU A 25 -7.68 -9.50 6.19
N TYR A 26 -7.33 -9.23 4.93
CA TYR A 26 -7.78 -8.07 4.14
C TYR A 26 -7.29 -6.71 4.66
N GLU A 27 -6.40 -6.69 5.66
CA GLU A 27 -5.82 -5.46 6.17
C GLU A 27 -4.97 -4.79 5.08
N LEU A 28 -5.17 -3.48 4.91
CA LEU A 28 -4.32 -2.65 4.09
C LEU A 28 -2.98 -2.43 4.82
N VAL A 29 -1.88 -2.54 4.08
CA VAL A 29 -0.53 -2.34 4.59
C VAL A 29 0.30 -1.51 3.62
N PHE A 30 1.33 -0.87 4.16
CA PHE A 30 2.35 -0.20 3.36
C PHE A 30 3.64 -0.99 3.37
N VAL A 31 4.13 -1.33 2.18
CA VAL A 31 5.26 -2.24 2.00
C VAL A 31 6.49 -1.50 1.48
N GLY A 32 7.62 -1.74 2.14
CA GLY A 32 8.90 -1.15 1.76
C GLY A 32 9.09 0.29 2.24
N GLU A 33 10.29 0.82 2.06
CA GLU A 33 10.59 2.24 2.35
C GLU A 33 9.79 3.20 1.46
N LEU A 34 9.35 2.72 0.29
CA LEU A 34 8.47 3.47 -0.62
C LEU A 34 7.03 3.57 -0.12
N GLY A 35 6.61 2.70 0.81
CA GLY A 35 5.23 2.65 1.29
C GLY A 35 4.24 2.22 0.22
N LEU A 36 4.55 1.13 -0.50
CA LEU A 36 3.69 0.59 -1.55
C LEU A 36 2.38 0.05 -0.99
N PHE A 37 1.27 0.27 -1.66
CA PHE A 37 0.00 -0.34 -1.24
C PHE A 37 0.06 -1.87 -1.34
N GLY A 38 -0.33 -2.54 -0.27
CA GLY A 38 -0.58 -3.97 -0.28
C GLY A 38 -1.73 -4.38 0.62
N GLU A 39 -2.20 -5.60 0.43
CA GLU A 39 -3.30 -6.20 1.18
C GLU A 39 -2.86 -7.55 1.76
N VAL A 40 -3.15 -7.80 3.03
CA VAL A 40 -2.89 -9.10 3.68
C VAL A 40 -3.87 -10.14 3.14
N VAL A 41 -3.36 -11.14 2.42
CA VAL A 41 -4.18 -12.20 1.77
C VAL A 41 -4.07 -13.56 2.47
N ARG A 42 -3.10 -13.74 3.38
CA ARG A 42 -2.93 -14.96 4.19
C ARG A 42 -2.14 -14.66 5.45
N ILE A 43 -2.50 -15.29 6.56
CA ILE A 43 -1.77 -15.22 7.84
C ILE A 43 -1.27 -16.62 8.23
N GLN A 44 -0.03 -16.70 8.72
CA GLN A 44 0.61 -17.91 9.23
C GLN A 44 1.43 -17.58 10.47
N GLY A 45 0.85 -17.80 11.66
CA GLY A 45 1.45 -17.39 12.94
C GLY A 45 1.74 -15.89 12.95
N ASP A 46 2.99 -15.51 13.21
CA ASP A 46 3.44 -14.12 13.20
C ASP A 46 3.88 -13.61 11.83
N THR A 47 3.61 -14.37 10.76
CA THR A 47 3.90 -13.96 9.38
C THR A 47 2.64 -13.76 8.55
N ALA A 48 2.71 -12.83 7.59
CA ALA A 48 1.64 -12.54 6.65
C ALA A 48 2.14 -12.59 5.21
N PHE A 49 1.28 -13.02 4.29
CA PHE A 49 1.46 -12.86 2.86
C PHE A 49 0.64 -11.66 2.41
N ILE A 50 1.28 -10.79 1.65
CA ILE A 50 0.78 -9.50 1.23
C ILE A 50 0.78 -9.48 -0.29
N GLN A 51 -0.37 -9.18 -0.89
CA GLN A 51 -0.47 -8.87 -2.31
C GLN A 51 -0.19 -7.39 -2.48
N VAL A 52 0.90 -7.04 -3.15
CA VAL A 52 1.24 -5.65 -3.45
C VAL A 52 0.52 -5.23 -4.74
N TYR A 53 -0.11 -4.06 -4.73
CA TYR A 53 -0.85 -3.53 -5.88
C TYR A 53 0.00 -2.66 -6.80
N GLU A 54 1.22 -2.37 -6.40
CA GLU A 54 2.23 -1.65 -7.17
C GLU A 54 3.39 -2.59 -7.55
N ASP A 55 4.21 -2.15 -8.50
CA ASP A 55 5.39 -2.89 -8.92
C ASP A 55 6.40 -3.01 -7.76
N THR A 56 6.86 -4.23 -7.47
CA THR A 56 7.76 -4.58 -6.35
C THR A 56 9.26 -4.48 -6.70
N THR A 57 9.61 -3.93 -7.86
CA THR A 57 11.00 -3.77 -8.29
C THR A 57 11.74 -2.82 -7.36
N GLY A 58 12.79 -3.32 -6.70
CA GLY A 58 13.69 -2.52 -5.89
C GLY A 58 13.37 -2.51 -4.39
N ILE A 59 12.23 -3.05 -3.95
CA ILE A 59 12.03 -3.37 -2.52
C ILE A 59 12.83 -4.62 -2.15
N ARG A 60 13.27 -4.72 -0.88
CA ARG A 60 14.20 -5.75 -0.40
C ARG A 60 13.76 -6.36 0.93
N PRO A 61 14.18 -7.61 1.23
CA PRO A 61 14.06 -8.16 2.58
C PRO A 61 14.69 -7.24 3.63
N GLY A 62 14.04 -7.15 4.80
CA GLY A 62 14.42 -6.27 5.91
C GLY A 62 13.72 -4.90 5.90
N GLU A 63 13.18 -4.46 4.76
CA GLU A 63 12.41 -3.21 4.67
C GLU A 63 11.09 -3.28 5.48
N PRO A 64 10.54 -2.12 5.90
CA PRO A 64 9.35 -2.08 6.72
C PRO A 64 8.09 -2.61 6.04
N VAL A 65 7.19 -3.14 6.86
CA VAL A 65 5.77 -3.25 6.53
C VAL A 65 4.96 -2.57 7.61
N ILE A 66 4.17 -1.56 7.24
CA ILE A 66 3.39 -0.76 8.19
C ILE A 66 1.92 -1.18 8.08
N ARG A 67 1.34 -1.50 9.23
CA ARG A 67 -0.06 -1.88 9.38
C ARG A 67 -0.97 -0.68 9.51
N THR A 68 -2.11 -0.71 8.83
CA THR A 68 -3.14 0.34 8.97
C THR A 68 -4.21 -0.06 10.00
N GLY A 69 -4.40 -1.36 10.22
CA GLY A 69 -5.50 -1.90 11.04
C GLY A 69 -6.87 -1.85 10.36
N GLU A 70 -6.95 -1.39 9.11
CA GLU A 70 -8.21 -1.20 8.38
C GLU A 70 -8.16 -1.90 7.01
N PRO A 71 -9.30 -2.35 6.47
CA PRO A 71 -9.35 -2.88 5.12
C PRO A 71 -9.21 -1.77 4.07
N LEU A 72 -8.88 -2.14 2.84
CA LEU A 72 -8.96 -1.21 1.71
C LEU A 72 -10.38 -0.64 1.60
N SER A 73 -10.48 0.68 1.64
CA SER A 73 -11.74 1.42 1.68
C SER A 73 -11.72 2.52 0.63
N ALA A 74 -12.92 2.96 0.22
CA ALA A 74 -13.08 4.06 -0.73
C ALA A 74 -13.76 5.26 -0.06
N TYR A 75 -13.27 6.46 -0.36
CA TYR A 75 -13.87 7.72 0.05
C TYR A 75 -15.05 8.06 -0.86
N LEU A 76 -16.23 8.22 -0.24
CA LEU A 76 -17.46 8.59 -0.94
C LEU A 76 -17.94 9.92 -0.39
N GLY A 77 -18.00 10.94 -1.24
CA GLY A 77 -18.43 12.26 -0.84
C GLY A 77 -18.40 13.28 -1.98
N PRO A 78 -18.71 14.55 -1.69
CA PRO A 78 -18.55 15.63 -2.65
C PRO A 78 -17.11 15.71 -3.17
N GLY A 79 -16.95 15.99 -4.46
CA GLY A 79 -15.64 16.08 -5.11
C GLY A 79 -15.23 14.85 -5.92
N ILE A 80 -15.97 13.73 -5.85
CA ILE A 80 -15.64 12.54 -6.65
C ILE A 80 -16.07 12.62 -8.13
N ILE A 81 -17.10 13.42 -8.43
CA ILE A 81 -17.61 13.60 -9.80
C ILE A 81 -16.61 14.44 -10.60
N ASN A 82 -16.36 14.07 -11.85
CA ASN A 82 -15.40 14.71 -12.76
C ASN A 82 -13.92 14.53 -12.38
N MET A 83 -13.62 13.57 -11.50
CA MET A 83 -12.26 13.17 -11.15
C MET A 83 -11.90 11.84 -11.83
N VAL A 84 -10.62 11.65 -12.14
CA VAL A 84 -10.08 10.38 -12.66
C VAL A 84 -9.12 9.81 -11.62
N TYR A 85 -9.38 8.57 -11.22
CA TYR A 85 -8.62 7.85 -10.20
C TYR A 85 -7.94 6.61 -10.78
N ASP A 86 -6.95 6.09 -10.07
CA ASP A 86 -6.42 4.75 -10.31
C ASP A 86 -7.17 3.66 -9.52
N GLY A 87 -6.67 2.42 -9.53
CA GLY A 87 -7.30 1.27 -8.89
C GLY A 87 -7.34 1.31 -7.35
N VAL A 88 -6.65 2.24 -6.70
CA VAL A 88 -6.65 2.44 -5.24
C VAL A 88 -7.18 3.83 -4.85
N GLN A 89 -7.94 4.45 -5.74
CA GLN A 89 -8.60 5.75 -5.57
C GLN A 89 -7.64 6.95 -5.38
N ARG A 90 -6.45 6.94 -5.98
CA ARG A 90 -5.59 8.12 -6.01
C ARG A 90 -5.93 9.02 -7.21
N PRO A 91 -6.18 10.32 -7.02
CA PRO A 91 -6.54 11.23 -8.10
C PRO A 91 -5.35 11.48 -9.04
N LEU A 92 -5.47 11.04 -10.30
CA LEU A 92 -4.37 11.08 -11.28
C LEU A 92 -3.88 12.50 -11.57
N LYS A 93 -4.80 13.47 -11.56
CA LYS A 93 -4.46 14.89 -11.73
C LYS A 93 -3.54 15.37 -10.62
N ASN A 94 -3.84 15.04 -9.37
CA ASN A 94 -3.05 15.47 -8.22
C ASN A 94 -1.68 14.78 -8.22
N ILE A 95 -1.61 13.51 -8.64
CA ILE A 95 -0.33 12.80 -8.82
C ILE A 95 0.54 13.50 -9.87
N PHE A 96 -0.06 13.91 -11.00
CA PHE A 96 0.64 14.64 -12.04
C PHE A 96 1.15 15.99 -11.53
N GLU A 97 0.32 16.76 -10.82
CA GLU A 97 0.70 18.05 -10.24
C GLU A 97 1.81 17.91 -9.19
N LEU A 98 1.80 16.83 -8.39
CA LEU A 98 2.83 16.55 -7.38
C LEU A 98 4.17 16.14 -8.00
N THR A 99 4.15 15.35 -9.07
CA THR A 99 5.36 14.72 -9.63
C THR A 99 5.94 15.44 -10.83
N GLY A 100 5.13 16.22 -11.55
CA GLY A 100 5.49 16.85 -12.82
C GLY A 100 5.82 15.85 -13.94
N ARG A 101 5.39 14.59 -13.81
CA ARG A 101 5.73 13.50 -14.74
C ARG A 101 4.49 12.90 -15.38
N PRO A 102 4.56 12.48 -16.66
CA PRO A 102 3.43 11.84 -17.35
C PRO A 102 3.17 10.39 -16.89
N PHE A 103 3.98 9.86 -15.97
CA PHE A 103 3.89 8.48 -15.47
C PHE A 103 3.46 8.47 -14.00
N VAL A 104 2.66 7.48 -13.61
CA VAL A 104 2.25 7.27 -12.21
C VAL A 104 3.43 6.73 -11.42
N ALA A 105 3.94 7.53 -10.48
CA ALA A 105 5.03 7.11 -9.61
C ALA A 105 4.54 6.15 -8.51
N ARG A 106 5.40 5.22 -8.11
CA ARG A 106 5.14 4.25 -7.04
C ARG A 106 5.29 4.88 -5.66
N GLY A 107 4.58 4.36 -4.67
CA GLY A 107 4.73 4.78 -3.26
C GLY A 107 4.14 6.15 -2.95
N ILE A 108 3.22 6.62 -3.80
CA ILE A 108 2.35 7.76 -3.49
C ILE A 108 1.14 7.19 -2.75
N ASN A 109 1.10 7.33 -1.42
CA ASN A 109 -0.01 6.89 -0.59
C ASN A 109 -1.00 8.03 -0.29
N TYR A 110 -2.07 7.72 0.47
CA TYR A 110 -3.10 8.71 0.83
C TYR A 110 -2.58 9.89 1.66
N ASP A 111 -1.45 9.75 2.37
CA ASP A 111 -0.82 10.87 3.06
C ASP A 111 -0.24 11.90 2.07
N LYS A 112 0.21 11.44 0.90
CA LYS A 112 0.86 12.26 -0.13
C LYS A 112 -0.11 12.76 -1.19
N ALA A 113 -1.16 11.99 -1.46
CA ALA A 113 -2.22 12.34 -2.40
C ALA A 113 -3.57 11.86 -1.82
N PRO A 114 -4.18 12.66 -0.94
CA PRO A 114 -5.50 12.33 -0.41
C PRO A 114 -6.54 12.28 -1.54
N PRO A 115 -7.52 11.38 -1.43
CA PRO A 115 -8.63 11.27 -2.37
C PRO A 115 -9.53 12.51 -2.40
#